data_AF-A0A420M6Z3-F1
#
_entry.id   AF-A0A420M6Z3-F1
#
_cell.length_a   1.000
_cell.length_b   1.000
_cell.length_c   1.000
_cell.angle_alpha   90.00
_cell.angle_beta   90.00
_cell.angle_gamma   90.00
#
_symmetry.space_group_name_H-M   'P 1'
#
loop_
_entity.id
_entity.type
_entity.pdbx_description
1 polymer ?
#
loop_
_entity_poly.entity_id
_entity_poly.type
_entity_poly.pdbx_seq_one_letter_code
_entity_poly.pdbx_strand_id
1 'polypeptide(L)'
;MIQPKMIPRTMAPPKPFDLEGSWDTVDLDWDFMHVRTLFGSIQNWPDLYKKMIMLVASAISLCSLTLANPLVRHLKPGWGCMEQVEIDWAPQCDDDSLPTDSALSQWASKLLDAMDQYGRPMRVNPEKTRRQLALAGFVDISETVIRVCYNPWPEDATEKEAARWFNVGLSSGLTALSCAPM
;
A
#
# COMPACT_ATOMS: atom_id res chain seq x y z
N MET A 1 16.55 6.36 5.51
CA MET A 1 15.81 5.29 6.20
C MET A 1 15.83 5.57 7.68
N ILE A 2 14.67 5.74 8.32
CA ILE A 2 14.58 5.87 9.79
C ILE A 2 14.41 4.45 10.33
N GLN A 3 15.50 3.86 10.81
CA GLN A 3 15.48 2.54 11.45
C GLN A 3 15.47 2.75 12.98
N PRO A 4 14.62 2.04 13.74
CA PRO A 4 14.65 2.13 15.19
C PRO A 4 16.02 1.67 15.72
N LYS A 5 16.47 2.29 16.82
CA LYS A 5 17.76 1.96 17.46
C LYS A 5 17.82 0.52 17.99
N MET A 6 16.66 -0.10 18.23
CA MET A 6 16.53 -1.45 18.73
C MET A 6 15.55 -2.21 17.83
N ILE A 7 16.00 -3.38 17.35
CA ILE A 7 15.17 -4.32 16.60
C ILE A 7 14.93 -5.50 17.55
N PRO A 8 13.67 -5.88 17.82
CA PRO A 8 13.36 -7.04 18.63
C PRO A 8 14.06 -8.29 18.09
N ARG A 9 14.51 -9.19 18.97
CA ARG A 9 15.24 -10.41 18.57
C ARG A 9 14.44 -11.34 17.65
N THR A 10 13.11 -11.23 17.69
CA THR A 10 12.18 -12.00 16.87
C THR A 10 11.98 -11.41 15.47
N MET A 11 12.58 -10.24 15.17
CA MET A 11 12.45 -9.54 13.91
C MET A 11 13.79 -9.54 13.17
N ALA A 12 13.79 -10.04 11.93
CA ALA A 12 14.93 -9.88 11.05
C ALA A 12 15.15 -8.37 10.77
N PRO A 13 16.40 -7.89 10.68
CA PRO A 13 16.64 -6.49 10.36
C PRO A 13 15.96 -6.09 9.04
N PRO A 14 15.34 -4.90 8.95
CA PRO A 14 14.81 -4.39 7.69
C PRO A 14 15.91 -4.38 6.62
N LYS A 15 15.64 -5.04 5.49
CA LYS A 15 16.52 -5.05 4.33
C LYS A 15 16.10 -3.90 3.41
N PRO A 16 17.01 -2.97 3.01
CA PRO A 16 16.72 -2.05 1.92
C PRO A 16 16.37 -2.85 0.67
N PHE A 17 15.21 -2.57 0.10
CA PHE A 17 14.68 -3.35 -1.01
C PHE A 17 13.87 -2.44 -1.92
N ASP A 18 14.09 -2.59 -3.23
CA ASP A 18 13.28 -1.95 -4.26
C ASP A 18 12.17 -2.91 -4.69
N LEU A 19 10.93 -2.55 -4.37
CA LEU A 19 9.74 -3.35 -4.67
C LEU A 19 9.49 -3.49 -6.18
N GLU A 20 9.92 -2.52 -7.00
CA GLU A 20 9.73 -2.56 -8.45
C GLU A 20 10.88 -3.32 -9.15
N GLY A 21 11.98 -3.58 -8.44
CA GLY A 21 13.14 -4.33 -8.90
C GLY A 21 12.96 -5.85 -8.94
N SER A 22 14.09 -6.58 -8.97
CA SER A 22 14.09 -8.04 -8.91
C SER A 22 13.78 -8.55 -7.50
N TRP A 23 12.92 -9.57 -7.42
CA TRP A 23 12.55 -10.25 -6.18
C TRP A 23 13.38 -11.53 -5.92
N ASP A 24 14.45 -11.78 -6.70
CA ASP A 24 15.30 -12.99 -6.55
C ASP A 24 15.90 -13.18 -5.13
N THR A 25 16.05 -12.09 -4.38
CA THR A 25 16.62 -12.09 -3.02
C THR A 25 15.57 -12.04 -1.91
N VAL A 26 14.29 -11.91 -2.27
CA VAL A 26 13.18 -11.88 -1.33
C VAL A 26 12.91 -13.30 -0.88
N ASP A 27 12.78 -13.48 0.43
CA ASP A 27 12.47 -14.79 1.01
C ASP A 27 11.14 -15.31 0.45
N LEU A 28 10.99 -16.63 0.44
CA LEU A 28 9.84 -17.33 -0.14
C LEU A 28 8.89 -17.79 0.97
N ASP A 29 7.68 -18.22 0.59
CA ASP A 29 6.72 -18.85 1.49
C ASP A 29 6.33 -17.98 2.71
N TRP A 30 6.08 -16.70 2.49
CA TRP A 30 5.46 -15.83 3.48
C TRP A 30 4.01 -16.25 3.75
N ASP A 31 3.66 -16.33 5.03
CA ASP A 31 2.27 -16.52 5.47
C ASP A 31 1.45 -15.22 5.33
N PHE A 32 2.10 -14.06 5.46
CA PHE A 32 1.45 -12.77 5.41
C PHE A 32 2.37 -11.68 4.85
N MET A 33 1.85 -10.86 3.93
CA MET A 33 2.48 -9.65 3.44
C MET A 33 1.63 -8.43 3.78
N HIS A 34 2.22 -7.45 4.46
CA HIS A 34 1.56 -6.19 4.77
C HIS A 34 2.16 -5.05 3.94
N VAL A 35 1.31 -4.39 3.17
CA VAL A 35 1.64 -3.23 2.35
C VAL A 35 0.89 -2.03 2.91
N ARG A 36 1.62 -0.94 3.17
CA ARG A 36 1.01 0.26 3.74
C ARG A 36 1.58 1.52 3.11
N THR A 37 0.68 2.43 2.74
CA THR A 37 0.99 3.78 2.25
C THR A 37 1.99 3.77 1.09
N LEU A 38 1.77 2.90 0.09
CA LEU A 38 2.63 2.79 -1.09
C LEU A 38 2.01 3.43 -2.34
N PHE A 39 0.76 3.90 -2.30
CA PHE A 39 0.23 4.77 -3.34
C PHE A 39 1.12 6.02 -3.49
N GLY A 40 1.44 6.37 -4.75
CA GLY A 40 2.47 7.36 -5.07
C GLY A 40 3.90 6.84 -5.09
N SER A 41 4.17 5.61 -4.65
CA SER A 41 5.51 5.00 -4.62
C SER A 41 5.71 3.84 -5.59
N ILE A 42 4.64 3.31 -6.17
CA ILE A 42 4.68 2.18 -7.12
C ILE A 42 4.08 2.64 -8.46
N GLN A 43 4.79 2.43 -9.56
CA GLN A 43 4.32 2.74 -10.91
C GLN A 43 3.41 1.62 -11.45
N ASN A 44 3.79 0.36 -11.22
CA ASN A 44 3.11 -0.80 -11.79
C ASN A 44 2.60 -1.78 -10.72
N TRP A 45 1.44 -1.45 -10.14
CA TRP A 45 0.74 -2.31 -9.19
C TRP A 45 0.41 -3.71 -9.71
N PRO A 46 -0.11 -3.89 -10.96
CA PRO A 46 -0.32 -5.23 -11.51
C PRO A 46 0.92 -6.12 -11.53
N ASP A 47 2.11 -5.56 -11.81
CA ASP A 47 3.37 -6.30 -11.75
C ASP A 47 3.74 -6.67 -10.32
N LEU A 48 3.60 -5.73 -9.38
CA LEU A 48 3.87 -5.97 -7.97
C LEU A 48 2.97 -7.08 -7.38
N TYR A 49 1.66 -7.04 -7.66
CA TYR A 49 0.74 -8.10 -7.23
C TYR A 49 1.12 -9.45 -7.81
N LYS A 50 1.50 -9.48 -9.09
CA LYS A 50 1.97 -10.70 -9.73
C LYS A 50 3.23 -11.23 -9.04
N LYS A 51 4.24 -10.39 -8.80
CA LYS A 51 5.49 -10.79 -8.12
C LYS A 51 5.23 -11.45 -6.78
N MET A 52 4.27 -10.98 -5.99
CA MET A 52 3.92 -11.58 -4.69
C MET A 52 3.50 -13.05 -4.79
N ILE A 53 2.86 -13.46 -5.89
CA ILE A 53 2.27 -14.80 -6.05
C ILE A 53 2.83 -15.59 -7.26
N MET A 54 3.76 -15.02 -8.03
CA MET A 54 4.35 -15.63 -9.21
C MET A 54 5.58 -16.48 -8.88
N LEU A 55 5.87 -17.37 -9.83
CA LEU A 55 6.98 -18.30 -9.80
C LEU A 55 8.29 -17.60 -10.07
N VAL A 56 9.23 -17.72 -9.14
CA VAL A 56 10.62 -17.29 -9.39
C VAL A 56 11.30 -18.36 -10.25
N ALA A 57 11.35 -18.14 -11.57
CA ALA A 57 11.93 -19.09 -12.53
C ALA A 57 13.46 -19.28 -12.38
N SER A 58 14.15 -18.33 -11.74
CA SER A 58 15.61 -18.38 -11.53
C SER A 58 16.06 -19.41 -10.50
N ALA A 59 15.15 -19.94 -9.66
CA ALA A 59 15.43 -21.03 -8.72
C ALA A 59 15.47 -22.43 -9.37
N ILE A 60 15.26 -22.54 -10.69
CA ILE A 60 15.30 -23.82 -11.44
C ILE A 60 16.73 -24.38 -11.57
N SER A 61 17.75 -23.65 -11.12
CA SER A 61 19.10 -24.20 -11.07
C SER A 61 19.26 -25.17 -9.89
N LEU A 62 19.25 -26.47 -10.19
CA LEU A 62 19.76 -27.60 -9.39
C LEU A 62 18.78 -28.35 -8.45
N CYS A 63 17.52 -28.55 -8.81
CA CYS A 63 16.77 -29.70 -8.26
C CYS A 63 16.17 -30.58 -9.35
N SER A 64 16.83 -31.73 -9.53
CA SER A 64 16.49 -32.82 -10.42
C SER A 64 15.03 -33.26 -10.30
N LEU A 65 14.38 -33.43 -11.47
CA LEU A 65 13.39 -34.47 -11.79
C LEU A 65 12.73 -35.16 -10.59
N THR A 66 11.81 -34.46 -9.92
CA THR A 66 10.78 -35.08 -9.07
C THR A 66 9.43 -34.48 -9.46
N LEU A 67 8.40 -35.33 -9.55
CA LEU A 67 7.02 -35.02 -9.97
C LEU A 67 6.26 -34.04 -9.04
N ALA A 68 6.95 -33.40 -8.11
CA ALA A 68 6.45 -32.34 -7.25
C ALA A 68 7.35 -31.13 -7.49
N ASN A 69 7.02 -30.32 -8.47
CA ASN A 69 7.66 -29.03 -8.68
C ASN A 69 6.94 -28.05 -7.74
N PRO A 70 7.41 -27.77 -6.51
CA PRO A 70 6.73 -26.79 -5.67
C PRO A 70 6.82 -25.48 -6.44
N LEU A 71 5.65 -24.96 -6.79
CA LEU A 71 5.48 -23.65 -7.36
C LEU A 71 6.09 -22.64 -6.37
N VAL A 72 7.36 -22.27 -6.55
CA VAL A 72 8.08 -21.38 -5.63
C VAL A 72 7.49 -19.98 -5.72
N ARG A 73 6.77 -19.54 -4.69
CA ARG A 73 6.08 -18.25 -4.62
C ARG A 73 6.53 -17.49 -3.39
N HIS A 74 6.47 -16.16 -3.44
CA HIS A 74 6.74 -15.36 -2.24
C HIS A 74 5.62 -15.51 -1.23
N LEU A 75 4.36 -15.55 -1.65
CA LEU A 75 3.23 -15.84 -0.76
C LEU A 75 2.84 -17.32 -0.85
N LYS A 76 2.65 -17.98 0.30
CA LYS A 76 2.27 -19.40 0.35
C LYS A 76 0.97 -19.65 -0.42
N PRO A 77 0.93 -20.65 -1.32
CA PRO A 77 -0.31 -21.00 -2.01
C PRO A 77 -1.36 -21.54 -1.04
N GLY A 78 -2.62 -21.15 -1.22
CA GLY A 78 -3.77 -21.70 -0.50
C GLY A 78 -4.15 -20.99 0.80
N TRP A 79 -3.20 -20.46 1.58
CA TRP A 79 -3.51 -19.74 2.82
C TRP A 79 -2.69 -18.48 3.09
N GLY A 80 -1.68 -18.17 2.26
CA GLY A 80 -0.94 -16.94 2.42
C GLY A 80 -1.81 -15.73 2.10
N CYS A 81 -1.72 -14.69 2.94
CA CYS A 81 -2.56 -13.49 2.84
C CYS A 81 -1.76 -12.23 2.53
N MET A 82 -2.36 -11.28 1.83
CA MET A 82 -1.81 -9.93 1.65
C MET A 82 -2.82 -8.91 2.16
N GLU A 83 -2.35 -7.97 2.96
CA GLU A 83 -3.11 -6.79 3.37
C GLU A 83 -2.50 -5.54 2.73
N GLN A 84 -3.35 -4.71 2.13
CA GLN A 84 -2.96 -3.42 1.57
C GLN A 84 -3.77 -2.31 2.24
N VAL A 85 -3.07 -1.36 2.86
CA VAL A 85 -3.66 -0.21 3.56
C VAL A 85 -3.19 1.08 2.92
N GLU A 86 -4.11 1.84 2.33
CA GLU A 86 -3.83 3.10 1.64
C GLU A 86 -4.67 4.24 2.21
N ILE A 87 -4.17 5.47 2.05
CA ILE A 87 -4.90 6.68 2.42
C ILE A 87 -5.60 7.21 1.17
N ASP A 88 -6.91 7.37 1.24
CA ASP A 88 -7.64 8.15 0.25
C ASP A 88 -7.46 9.65 0.53
N TRP A 89 -6.75 10.31 -0.37
CA TRP A 89 -6.48 11.75 -0.25
C TRP A 89 -7.63 12.61 -0.79
N ALA A 90 -8.64 12.01 -1.41
CA ALA A 90 -9.85 12.73 -1.82
C ALA A 90 -10.69 13.08 -0.57
N PRO A 91 -10.87 14.37 -0.23
CA PRO A 91 -11.66 14.75 0.91
C PRO A 91 -13.13 14.39 0.68
N GLN A 92 -13.76 13.79 1.70
CA GLN A 92 -15.17 13.42 1.69
C GLN A 92 -15.88 14.06 2.88
N CYS A 93 -17.19 14.23 2.76
CA CYS A 93 -18.03 14.88 3.75
C CYS A 93 -19.43 14.25 3.71
N ASP A 94 -19.96 13.85 4.87
CA ASP A 94 -21.21 13.08 4.97
C ASP A 94 -22.48 13.96 4.87
N ASP A 95 -22.34 15.28 5.06
CA ASP A 95 -23.44 16.25 5.13
C ASP A 95 -23.38 17.33 4.04
N ASP A 96 -22.60 17.08 2.98
CA ASP A 96 -22.34 17.99 1.85
C ASP A 96 -21.80 19.38 2.27
N SER A 97 -21.29 19.54 3.51
CA SER A 97 -20.81 20.85 3.99
C SER A 97 -19.48 21.27 3.38
N LEU A 98 -18.80 20.38 2.65
CA LEU A 98 -17.49 20.65 2.04
C LEU A 98 -17.68 21.36 0.69
N PRO A 99 -17.27 22.64 0.56
CA PRO A 99 -17.31 23.32 -0.72
C PRO A 99 -16.37 22.65 -1.72
N THR A 100 -16.83 22.49 -2.96
CA THR A 100 -16.01 21.92 -4.04
C THR A 100 -14.74 22.74 -4.32
N ASP A 101 -14.77 24.03 -4.01
CA ASP A 101 -13.67 24.98 -4.15
C ASP A 101 -12.92 25.24 -2.83
N SER A 102 -13.11 24.42 -1.80
CA SER A 102 -12.36 24.56 -0.55
C SER A 102 -10.85 24.42 -0.78
N ALA A 103 -10.04 25.08 0.04
CA ALA A 103 -8.58 24.99 -0.05
C ALA A 103 -8.08 23.53 0.06
N LEU A 104 -8.76 22.72 0.89
CA LEU A 104 -8.45 21.30 1.04
C LEU A 104 -8.76 20.49 -0.23
N SER A 105 -9.93 20.71 -0.83
CA SER A 105 -10.32 20.08 -2.10
C SER A 105 -9.39 20.46 -3.24
N GLN A 106 -9.03 21.75 -3.33
CA GLN A 106 -8.08 22.25 -4.33
C GLN A 106 -6.68 21.66 -4.14
N TRP A 107 -6.20 21.59 -2.90
CA TRP A 107 -4.90 20.99 -2.58
C TRP A 107 -4.88 19.50 -2.98
N ALA A 108 -5.88 18.74 -2.56
CA ALA A 108 -5.98 17.32 -2.87
C ALA A 108 -6.06 17.05 -4.38
N SER A 109 -6.86 17.83 -5.12
CA SER A 109 -6.92 17.71 -6.59
C SER A 109 -5.56 17.95 -7.21
N LYS A 110 -4.88 19.04 -6.84
CA LYS A 110 -3.56 19.38 -7.39
C LYS A 110 -2.51 18.31 -7.09
N LEU A 111 -2.51 17.77 -5.87
CA LEU A 111 -1.63 16.67 -5.49
C LEU A 111 -1.89 15.44 -6.38
N LEU A 112 -3.13 15.00 -6.47
CA LEU A 112 -3.50 13.80 -7.23
C LEU A 112 -3.21 13.97 -8.73
N ASP A 113 -3.52 15.15 -9.30
CA ASP A 113 -3.26 15.46 -10.71
C ASP A 113 -1.75 15.52 -11.03
N ALA A 114 -0.93 16.05 -10.10
CA ALA A 114 0.52 16.07 -10.26
C ALA A 114 1.10 14.64 -10.22
N MET A 115 0.61 13.80 -9.31
CA MET A 115 1.07 12.42 -9.16
C MET A 115 0.65 11.52 -10.33
N ASP A 116 -0.54 11.75 -10.89
CA ASP A 116 -0.99 11.11 -12.12
C ASP A 116 -0.10 11.49 -13.31
N GLN A 117 0.25 12.77 -13.45
CA GLN A 117 1.18 13.26 -14.50
C GLN A 117 2.59 12.71 -14.32
N TYR A 118 3.05 12.52 -13.08
CA TYR A 118 4.35 11.94 -12.77
C TYR A 118 4.42 10.42 -13.01
N GLY A 119 3.28 9.76 -13.29
CA GLY A 119 3.22 8.32 -13.53
C GLY A 119 3.21 7.48 -12.25
N ARG A 120 2.93 8.08 -11.09
CA ARG A 120 2.83 7.41 -9.80
C ARG A 120 1.49 7.76 -9.14
N PRO A 121 0.35 7.22 -9.62
CA PRO A 121 -0.96 7.63 -9.17
C PRO A 121 -1.17 7.36 -7.66
N MET A 122 -1.85 8.30 -7.00
CA MET A 122 -2.24 8.20 -5.58
C MET A 122 -3.74 8.00 -5.38
N ARG A 123 -4.53 8.00 -6.46
CA ARG A 123 -5.98 7.88 -6.42
C ARG A 123 -6.41 6.47 -6.02
N VAL A 124 -7.24 6.38 -4.98
CA VAL A 124 -7.87 5.12 -4.60
C VAL A 124 -9.02 4.83 -5.58
N ASN A 125 -8.98 3.64 -6.20
CA ASN A 125 -10.10 3.14 -7.00
C ASN A 125 -10.39 1.68 -6.60
N PRO A 126 -11.38 1.47 -5.71
CA PRO A 126 -11.78 0.16 -5.19
C PRO A 126 -11.92 -0.92 -6.27
N GLU A 127 -12.65 -0.61 -7.33
CA GLU A 127 -12.97 -1.57 -8.38
C GLU A 127 -11.76 -1.92 -9.24
N LYS A 128 -10.95 -0.92 -9.59
CA LYS A 128 -9.69 -1.14 -10.31
C LYS A 128 -8.75 -2.03 -9.49
N THR A 129 -8.59 -1.74 -8.19
CA THR A 129 -7.72 -2.51 -7.29
C THR A 129 -8.20 -3.96 -7.17
N ARG A 130 -9.50 -4.17 -6.90
CA ARG A 130 -10.11 -5.51 -6.84
C ARG A 130 -9.88 -6.31 -8.11
N ARG A 131 -10.10 -5.68 -9.27
CA ARG A 131 -9.86 -6.31 -10.57
C ARG A 131 -8.39 -6.66 -10.78
N GLN A 132 -7.45 -5.79 -10.41
CA GLN A 132 -6.02 -6.05 -10.54
C GLN A 132 -5.55 -7.21 -9.65
N LEU A 133 -6.03 -7.26 -8.41
CA LEU A 133 -5.77 -8.38 -7.49
C LEU A 133 -6.31 -9.70 -8.05
N ALA A 134 -7.56 -9.71 -8.53
CA ALA A 134 -8.16 -10.89 -9.14
C ALA A 134 -7.40 -11.37 -10.39
N LEU A 135 -6.98 -10.44 -11.25
CA LEU A 135 -6.17 -10.75 -12.44
C LEU A 135 -4.77 -11.27 -12.11
N ALA A 136 -4.19 -10.85 -10.98
CA ALA A 136 -2.93 -11.41 -10.52
C ALA A 136 -3.11 -12.86 -10.04
N GLY A 137 -4.28 -13.20 -9.47
CA GLY A 137 -4.61 -14.53 -8.96
C GLY A 137 -4.95 -14.55 -7.46
N PHE A 138 -5.15 -13.39 -6.83
CA PHE A 138 -5.69 -13.33 -5.48
C PHE A 138 -7.18 -13.72 -5.48
N VAL A 139 -7.58 -14.37 -4.39
CA VAL A 139 -8.96 -14.81 -4.13
C VAL A 139 -9.43 -14.18 -2.81
N ASP A 140 -10.72 -14.33 -2.49
CA ASP A 140 -11.31 -13.84 -1.23
C ASP A 140 -11.02 -12.35 -0.95
N ILE A 141 -11.12 -11.52 -2.00
CA ILE A 141 -10.79 -10.09 -1.94
C ILE A 141 -11.90 -9.33 -1.22
N SER A 142 -11.61 -8.86 -0.01
CA SER A 142 -12.47 -7.96 0.77
C SER A 142 -11.86 -6.57 0.91
N GLU A 143 -12.72 -5.56 1.03
CA GLU A 143 -12.32 -4.17 1.25
C GLU A 143 -13.07 -3.61 2.46
N THR A 144 -12.37 -2.81 3.27
CA THR A 144 -12.97 -2.07 4.37
C THR A 144 -12.54 -0.61 4.27
N VAL A 145 -13.52 0.30 4.27
CA VAL A 145 -13.28 1.73 4.32
C VAL A 145 -13.34 2.17 5.78
N ILE A 146 -12.24 2.74 6.27
CA ILE A 146 -12.15 3.28 7.63
C ILE A 146 -12.17 4.80 7.51
N ARG A 147 -13.20 5.42 8.09
CA ARG A 147 -13.32 6.89 8.11
C ARG A 147 -12.28 7.47 9.06
N VAL A 148 -11.54 8.47 8.59
CA VAL A 148 -10.60 9.24 9.41
C VAL A 148 -10.88 10.72 9.23
N CYS A 149 -11.28 11.40 10.31
CA CYS A 149 -11.56 12.83 10.26
C CYS A 149 -10.27 13.65 10.24
N TYR A 150 -10.29 14.76 9.50
CA TYR A 150 -9.18 15.72 9.46
C TYR A 150 -8.95 16.42 10.80
N ASN A 151 -9.99 16.57 11.62
CA ASN A 151 -9.93 17.24 12.91
C ASN A 151 -10.59 16.36 13.99
N PRO A 152 -10.15 16.46 15.25
CA PRO A 152 -10.61 15.60 16.35
C PRO A 152 -11.95 16.06 16.95
N TRP A 153 -12.94 16.25 16.08
CA TRP A 153 -14.31 16.62 16.43
C TRP A 153 -15.28 15.46 16.70
N PRO A 154 -15.08 14.22 16.19
CA PRO A 154 -15.98 13.11 16.50
C PRO A 154 -16.18 12.94 18.01
N GLU A 155 -17.36 12.51 18.44
CA GLU A 155 -17.63 12.26 19.85
C GLU A 155 -16.93 10.98 20.34
N ASP A 156 -16.95 9.94 19.51
CA ASP A 156 -16.33 8.65 19.78
C ASP A 156 -14.83 8.79 20.10
N ALA A 157 -14.39 8.12 21.16
CA ALA A 157 -13.04 8.27 21.68
C ALA A 157 -11.98 7.74 20.71
N THR A 158 -12.26 6.63 20.02
CA THR A 158 -11.36 5.99 19.07
C THR A 158 -11.26 6.79 17.77
N GLU A 159 -12.40 7.23 17.21
CA GLU A 159 -12.41 8.11 16.04
C GLU A 159 -11.69 9.44 16.33
N LYS A 160 -11.92 10.02 17.52
CA LYS A 160 -11.25 11.25 17.96
C LYS A 160 -9.74 11.06 18.08
N GLU A 161 -9.28 9.94 18.62
CA GLU A 161 -7.85 9.64 18.70
C GLU A 161 -7.22 9.45 17.32
N ALA A 162 -7.86 8.68 16.44
CA ALA A 162 -7.40 8.50 15.06
C ALA A 162 -7.29 9.85 14.33
N ALA A 163 -8.31 10.71 14.47
CA ALA A 163 -8.32 12.04 13.90
C ALA A 163 -7.21 12.95 14.44
N ARG A 164 -6.87 12.86 15.75
CA ARG A 164 -5.72 13.60 16.32
C ARG A 164 -4.42 13.21 15.64
N TRP A 165 -4.15 11.90 15.55
CA TRP A 165 -2.90 11.41 14.96
C TRP A 165 -2.81 11.71 13.47
N PHE A 166 -3.92 11.56 12.74
CA PHE A 166 -3.98 11.93 11.33
C PHE A 166 -3.76 13.43 11.12
N ASN A 167 -4.41 14.28 11.91
CA ASN A 167 -4.23 15.73 11.84
C ASN A 167 -2.77 16.16 12.06
N VAL A 168 -2.11 15.60 13.08
CA VAL A 168 -0.70 15.88 13.37
C VAL A 168 0.20 15.44 12.22
N GLY A 169 -0.02 14.22 11.71
CA GLY A 169 0.74 13.67 10.58
C GLY A 169 0.57 14.49 9.31
N LEU A 170 -0.67 14.81 8.94
CA LEU A 170 -0.98 15.64 7.78
C LEU A 170 -0.38 17.05 7.94
N SER A 171 -0.60 17.72 9.07
CA SER A 171 -0.11 19.09 9.28
C SER A 171 1.42 19.16 9.23
N SER A 172 2.09 18.15 9.77
CA SER A 172 3.55 18.07 9.75
C SER A 172 4.11 17.67 8.38
N GLY A 173 3.35 16.88 7.60
CA GLY A 173 3.71 16.41 6.27
C GLY A 173 3.25 17.30 5.12
N LEU A 174 2.35 18.27 5.36
CA LEU A 174 1.64 19.00 4.32
C LEU A 174 2.59 19.70 3.34
N THR A 175 3.63 20.34 3.85
CA THR A 175 4.64 21.00 3.01
C THR A 175 5.36 20.00 2.11
N ALA A 176 5.77 18.84 2.67
CA ALA A 176 6.45 17.81 1.90
C ALA A 176 5.54 17.22 0.80
N LEU A 177 4.26 16.99 1.11
CA LEU A 177 3.25 16.54 0.14
C LEU A 177 2.94 17.60 -0.93
N SER A 178 3.15 18.88 -0.63
CA SER A 178 2.86 19.99 -1.56
C SER A 178 4.04 20.36 -2.46
N CYS A 179 5.24 19.89 -2.12
CA CYS A 179 6.40 20.02 -3.00
C CYS A 179 6.27 19.10 -4.21
N ALA A 180 6.96 19.45 -5.30
CA ALA A 180 6.95 18.62 -6.50
C ALA A 180 7.37 17.17 -6.17
N PRO A 181 6.74 16.17 -6.80
CA PRO A 181 7.14 14.77 -6.64
C PRO A 181 8.64 14.63 -6.97
N MET A 182 9.39 13.99 -6.08
CA MET A 182 10.82 13.71 -6.29
C MET A 182 11.06 12.51 -7.21
#